data_AF-A0A2K9LB20-F1
#
_entry.id   AF-A0A2K9LB20-F1
#
_cell.length_a   1.000
_cell.length_b   1.000
_cell.length_c   1.000
_cell.angle_alpha   90.00
_cell.angle_beta   90.00
_cell.angle_gamma   90.00
#
_symmetry.space_group_name_H-M   'P 1'
#
loop_
_entity.id
_entity.type
_entity.pdbx_description
1 polymer ?
#
loop_
_entity_poly.entity_id
_entity_poly.type
_entity_poly.pdbx_seq_one_letter_code
_entity_poly.pdbx_strand_id
1 'polypeptide(L)'
;MSTPTRACADTTQRRRSRALLLALLLVIPGAGAATPVAPTVDLSGLPALGNEWREENPYRGNAHAIAVGRALYAQACARCHGAESLEPGPAANLRLVGMYCQRLKDPQLAARCTRDADHYFLTTVLEGKIRLGVEHMPPWAGVLSQEAIWALRSFVEAQRSVKR
;
A
#
# COMPACT_ATOMS: atom_id res chain seq x y z
N MET A 1 80.56 -30.34 36.60
CA MET A 1 79.82 -29.54 37.59
C MET A 1 80.36 -28.12 37.45
N SER A 2 79.67 -27.10 36.96
CA SER A 2 78.25 -26.81 37.01
C SER A 2 77.85 -25.91 35.84
N THR A 3 76.66 -26.15 35.31
CA THR A 3 75.95 -25.42 34.25
C THR A 3 75.62 -23.97 34.63
N PRO A 4 75.57 -23.03 33.67
CA PRO A 4 75.05 -21.68 33.90
C PRO A 4 73.52 -21.67 34.04
N THR A 5 73.06 -20.95 35.06
CA THR A 5 71.65 -20.75 35.45
C THR A 5 70.95 -19.77 34.50
N ARG A 6 69.73 -20.12 34.06
CA ARG A 6 68.74 -19.22 33.44
C ARG A 6 68.00 -18.41 34.51
N ALA A 7 67.66 -17.16 34.22
CA ALA A 7 66.39 -16.47 34.52
C ALA A 7 66.58 -14.96 34.27
N CYS A 8 65.61 -14.16 33.86
CA CYS A 8 64.33 -14.32 33.18
C CYS A 8 64.08 -12.93 32.57
N ALA A 9 63.67 -12.89 31.31
CA ALA A 9 63.44 -11.64 30.59
C ALA A 9 62.23 -10.89 31.15
N ASP A 10 62.50 -9.66 31.55
CA ASP A 10 61.90 -8.39 31.13
C ASP A 10 60.43 -8.32 30.64
N THR A 11 59.80 -7.25 31.13
CA THR A 11 58.71 -6.47 30.54
C THR A 11 57.27 -7.01 30.57
N THR A 12 56.62 -6.74 31.71
CA THR A 12 55.25 -6.20 31.89
C THR A 12 54.38 -6.06 30.63
N GLN A 13 53.57 -7.09 30.40
CA GLN A 13 52.43 -7.19 29.48
C GLN A 13 51.38 -6.08 29.73
N ARG A 14 51.45 -4.94 29.02
CA ARG A 14 50.39 -3.91 29.06
C ARG A 14 49.40 -4.11 27.90
N ARG A 15 48.28 -4.76 28.22
CA ARG A 15 47.08 -4.84 27.37
C ARG A 15 46.63 -3.43 26.97
N ARG A 16 46.52 -3.13 25.68
CA ARG A 16 45.59 -2.11 25.17
C ARG A 16 44.93 -2.60 23.89
N SER A 17 43.64 -2.84 24.04
CA SER A 17 42.73 -3.45 23.09
C SER A 17 42.46 -2.56 21.87
N ARG A 18 42.19 -3.25 20.77
CA ARG A 18 41.70 -2.79 19.48
C ARG A 18 40.44 -1.93 19.61
N ALA A 19 40.34 -0.86 18.83
CA ALA A 19 39.06 -0.27 18.43
C ALA A 19 39.22 0.41 17.06
N LEU A 20 39.10 -0.37 15.98
CA LEU A 20 38.82 0.18 14.66
C LEU A 20 37.30 0.48 14.63
N LEU A 21 36.92 1.73 14.79
CA LEU A 21 35.55 2.19 14.59
C LEU A 21 35.29 2.31 13.08
N LEU A 22 34.74 1.25 12.50
CA LEU A 22 34.21 1.27 11.14
C LEU A 22 32.84 1.98 11.18
N ALA A 23 32.79 3.27 10.84
CA ALA A 23 31.54 4.01 10.75
C ALA A 23 30.76 3.53 9.51
N LEU A 24 29.83 2.60 9.73
CA LEU A 24 28.88 2.17 8.71
C LEU A 24 27.82 3.27 8.55
N LEU A 25 28.02 4.16 7.58
CA LEU A 25 26.99 5.12 7.15
C LEU A 25 25.80 4.34 6.61
N LEU A 26 24.77 4.17 7.42
CA LEU A 26 23.48 3.62 7.03
C LEU A 26 22.85 4.63 6.05
N VAL A 27 22.87 4.32 4.76
CA VAL A 27 22.06 5.06 3.78
C VAL A 27 20.60 4.76 4.10
N ILE A 28 19.94 5.69 4.79
CA ILE A 28 18.50 5.65 5.00
C ILE A 28 17.87 5.94 3.63
N PRO A 29 17.18 4.99 2.98
CA PRO A 29 16.41 5.34 1.79
C PRO A 29 15.40 6.40 2.21
N GLY A 30 15.55 7.61 1.65
CA GLY A 30 14.58 8.67 1.86
C GLY A 30 13.20 8.17 1.43
N ALA A 31 12.17 8.52 2.20
CA ALA A 31 10.78 8.39 1.78
C ALA A 31 10.53 9.36 0.62
N GLY A 32 11.05 9.03 -0.57
CA GLY A 32 10.73 9.73 -1.80
C GLY A 32 9.29 9.41 -2.20
N ALA A 33 8.59 10.40 -2.74
CA ALA A 33 7.29 10.23 -3.39
C ALA A 33 7.36 9.01 -4.32
N ALA A 34 6.57 7.98 -4.03
CA ALA A 34 6.58 6.76 -4.81
C ALA A 34 5.87 7.08 -6.13
N THR A 35 6.64 7.24 -7.21
CA THR A 35 6.06 7.47 -8.53
C THR A 35 5.11 6.30 -8.86
N PRO A 36 3.83 6.59 -9.13
CA PRO A 36 2.85 5.56 -9.44
C PRO A 36 3.21 4.93 -10.79
N VAL A 37 3.41 3.62 -10.78
CA VAL A 37 3.64 2.82 -11.99
C VAL A 37 2.38 2.04 -12.28
N ALA A 38 1.87 2.15 -13.50
CA ALA A 38 0.68 1.42 -13.92
C ALA A 38 0.89 -0.10 -13.76
N PRO A 39 -0.02 -0.81 -13.06
CA PRO A 39 0.00 -2.26 -13.00
C PRO A 39 -0.06 -2.91 -14.38
N THR A 40 0.57 -4.07 -14.51
CA THR A 40 0.47 -4.92 -15.70
C THR A 40 -0.61 -5.96 -15.45
N VAL A 41 -1.87 -5.57 -15.71
CA VAL A 41 -3.04 -6.44 -15.56
C VAL A 41 -3.90 -6.32 -16.81
N ASP A 42 -4.33 -7.45 -17.34
CA ASP A 42 -5.27 -7.47 -18.45
C ASP A 42 -6.66 -7.01 -18.00
N LEU A 43 -7.15 -5.95 -18.62
CA LEU A 43 -8.49 -5.40 -18.38
C LEU A 43 -9.50 -5.90 -19.41
N SER A 44 -9.09 -6.77 -20.34
CA SER A 44 -9.98 -7.35 -21.33
C SER A 44 -11.15 -8.08 -20.66
N GLY A 45 -12.31 -8.03 -21.31
CA GLY A 45 -13.55 -8.62 -20.80
C GLY A 45 -14.27 -7.78 -19.73
N LEU A 46 -13.70 -6.66 -19.26
CA LEU A 46 -14.49 -5.67 -18.53
C LEU A 46 -15.42 -4.90 -19.49
N PRO A 47 -16.69 -4.66 -19.11
CA PRO A 47 -17.58 -3.81 -19.91
C PRO A 47 -17.00 -2.39 -20.05
N ALA A 48 -16.68 -1.95 -21.27
CA ALA A 48 -16.08 -0.64 -21.49
C ALA A 48 -16.96 0.51 -20.96
N LEU A 49 -16.34 1.50 -20.30
CA LEU A 49 -17.09 2.59 -19.66
C LEU A 49 -17.12 3.88 -20.48
N GLY A 50 -16.23 3.98 -21.48
CA GLY A 50 -16.07 5.15 -22.33
C GLY A 50 -15.21 6.23 -21.69
N ASN A 51 -15.20 7.41 -22.32
CA ASN A 51 -14.32 8.51 -21.92
C ASN A 51 -14.87 9.34 -20.75
N GLU A 52 -16.18 9.33 -20.54
CA GLU A 52 -16.80 10.04 -19.42
C GLU A 52 -16.67 9.24 -18.13
N TRP A 53 -16.24 9.92 -17.08
CA TRP A 53 -16.17 9.32 -15.76
C TRP A 53 -17.57 9.08 -15.20
N ARG A 54 -17.84 7.85 -14.82
CA ARG A 54 -18.97 7.43 -14.01
C ARG A 54 -18.78 7.99 -12.61
N GLU A 55 -19.87 8.38 -11.96
CA GLU A 55 -19.86 8.86 -10.58
C GLU A 55 -20.01 7.72 -9.57
N GLU A 56 -20.56 6.58 -10.01
CA GLU A 56 -20.85 5.41 -9.20
C GLU A 56 -20.21 4.16 -9.81
N ASN A 57 -19.89 3.18 -8.96
CA ASN A 57 -19.25 1.94 -9.39
C ASN A 57 -20.19 1.08 -10.27
N PRO A 58 -19.95 0.97 -11.59
CA PRO A 58 -20.79 0.18 -12.49
C PRO A 58 -20.52 -1.33 -12.39
N TYR A 59 -19.42 -1.73 -11.75
CA TYR A 59 -18.97 -3.12 -11.67
C TYR A 59 -19.29 -3.77 -10.31
N ARG A 60 -20.14 -3.15 -9.50
CA ARG A 60 -20.47 -3.67 -8.17
C ARG A 60 -21.05 -5.08 -8.29
N GLY A 61 -20.43 -6.04 -7.60
CA GLY A 61 -20.82 -7.46 -7.64
C GLY A 61 -20.41 -8.23 -8.90
N ASN A 62 -19.73 -7.60 -9.87
CA ASN A 62 -19.22 -8.32 -11.04
C ASN A 62 -17.98 -9.15 -10.67
N ALA A 63 -18.07 -10.48 -10.79
CA ALA A 63 -17.01 -11.40 -10.39
C ALA A 63 -15.69 -11.21 -11.18
N HIS A 64 -15.77 -10.93 -12.49
CA HIS A 64 -14.58 -10.68 -13.32
C HIS A 64 -13.89 -9.38 -12.91
N ALA A 65 -14.66 -8.31 -12.69
CA ALA A 65 -14.13 -7.04 -12.21
C ALA A 65 -13.49 -7.16 -10.81
N ILE A 66 -14.06 -7.98 -9.93
CA ILE A 66 -13.46 -8.27 -8.62
C ILE A 66 -12.12 -8.99 -8.77
N ALA A 67 -12.00 -9.97 -9.68
CA ALA A 67 -10.76 -10.69 -9.93
C ALA A 67 -9.67 -9.76 -10.54
N VAL A 68 -10.03 -8.95 -11.54
CA VAL A 68 -9.14 -7.94 -12.12
C VAL A 68 -8.71 -6.92 -11.04
N GLY A 69 -9.67 -6.43 -10.25
CA GLY A 69 -9.41 -5.51 -9.14
C GLY A 69 -8.46 -6.08 -8.11
N ARG A 70 -8.56 -7.38 -7.79
CA ARG A 70 -7.63 -8.07 -6.88
C ARG A 70 -6.19 -8.05 -7.42
N ALA A 71 -6.01 -8.36 -8.70
CA ALA A 71 -4.70 -8.35 -9.34
C ALA A 71 -4.09 -6.94 -9.38
N LEU A 72 -4.89 -5.93 -9.73
CA LEU A 72 -4.48 -4.52 -9.68
C LEU A 72 -4.07 -4.10 -8.27
N TYR A 73 -4.88 -4.48 -7.27
CA TYR A 73 -4.66 -4.14 -5.87
C TYR A 73 -3.34 -4.69 -5.34
N ALA A 74 -3.03 -5.96 -5.67
CA ALA A 74 -1.79 -6.60 -5.27
C ALA A 74 -0.55 -5.85 -5.79
N GLN A 75 -0.60 -5.33 -7.02
CA GLN A 75 0.53 -4.63 -7.65
C GLN A 75 0.65 -3.15 -7.22
N ALA A 76 -0.48 -2.45 -7.01
CA ALA A 76 -0.48 -1.00 -6.79
C ALA A 76 -0.74 -0.57 -5.32
N CYS A 77 -1.58 -1.29 -4.59
CA CYS A 77 -2.22 -0.78 -3.38
C CYS A 77 -1.78 -1.52 -2.11
N ALA A 78 -1.54 -2.83 -2.20
CA ALA A 78 -1.38 -3.73 -1.07
C ALA A 78 -0.22 -3.35 -0.13
N ARG A 79 0.89 -2.79 -0.67
CA ARG A 79 2.05 -2.40 0.17
C ARG A 79 1.70 -1.37 1.24
N CYS A 80 0.70 -0.51 0.98
CA CYS A 80 0.28 0.53 1.90
C CYS A 80 -1.03 0.17 2.62
N HIS A 81 -1.98 -0.42 1.91
CA HIS A 81 -3.33 -0.67 2.42
C HIS A 81 -3.54 -2.07 3.00
N GLY A 82 -2.47 -2.88 3.06
CA GLY A 82 -2.48 -4.24 3.58
C GLY A 82 -2.77 -5.29 2.51
N ALA A 83 -2.32 -6.52 2.71
CA ALA A 83 -2.56 -7.62 1.77
C ALA A 83 -4.06 -7.92 1.65
N GLU A 84 -4.52 -8.13 0.42
CA GLU A 84 -5.92 -8.47 0.09
C GLU A 84 -6.96 -7.46 0.59
N SER A 85 -6.58 -6.26 1.04
CA SER A 85 -7.43 -5.35 1.81
C SER A 85 -7.99 -5.98 3.10
N LEU A 86 -7.39 -7.08 3.56
CA LEU A 86 -7.75 -7.82 4.76
C LEU A 86 -6.75 -7.59 5.88
N GLU A 87 -5.46 -7.58 5.56
CA GLU A 87 -4.41 -7.38 6.55
C GLU A 87 -4.24 -5.90 6.91
N PRO A 88 -3.73 -5.58 8.11
CA PRO A 88 -3.35 -4.21 8.42
C PRO A 88 -2.18 -3.75 7.53
N GLY A 89 -2.20 -2.48 7.13
CA GLY A 89 -1.10 -1.82 6.44
C GLY A 89 -0.77 -0.46 7.08
N PRO A 90 0.31 0.22 6.66
CA PRO A 90 0.68 1.52 7.19
C PRO A 90 -0.31 2.64 6.83
N ALA A 91 -1.18 2.44 5.83
CA ALA A 91 -2.22 3.38 5.42
C ALA A 91 -3.63 2.91 5.84
N ALA A 92 -4.64 3.72 5.54
CA ALA A 92 -6.02 3.45 5.93
C ALA A 92 -6.56 2.11 5.39
N ASN A 93 -7.33 1.39 6.20
CA ASN A 93 -8.04 0.18 5.76
C ASN A 93 -9.17 0.55 4.79
N LEU A 94 -9.03 0.16 3.52
CA LEU A 94 -9.95 0.53 2.45
C LEU A 94 -11.35 -0.10 2.57
N ARG A 95 -11.50 -1.21 3.31
CA ARG A 95 -12.83 -1.80 3.60
C ARG A 95 -13.73 -0.84 4.37
N LEU A 96 -13.17 0.15 5.08
CA LEU A 96 -13.93 1.10 5.88
C LEU A 96 -14.66 2.15 5.04
N VAL A 97 -14.23 2.39 3.79
CA VAL A 97 -14.81 3.43 2.92
C VAL A 97 -16.25 3.09 2.55
N GLY A 98 -17.24 3.68 3.21
CA GLY A 98 -18.66 3.34 2.98
C GLY A 98 -19.11 2.05 3.68
N MET A 99 -18.32 1.51 4.63
CA MET A 99 -18.74 0.37 5.46
C MET A 99 -20.06 0.66 6.20
N TYR A 100 -20.24 1.89 6.68
CA TYR A 100 -21.46 2.29 7.38
C TYR A 100 -22.70 2.32 6.48
N CYS A 101 -22.53 2.51 5.15
CA CYS A 101 -23.65 2.56 4.23
C CYS A 101 -24.46 1.25 4.22
N GLN A 102 -23.80 0.11 4.42
CA GLN A 102 -24.44 -1.22 4.50
C GLN A 102 -25.32 -1.42 5.75
N ARG A 103 -25.18 -0.55 6.76
CA ARG A 103 -25.96 -0.62 8.01
C ARG A 103 -27.18 0.30 8.01
N LEU A 104 -27.32 1.14 6.99
CA LEU A 104 -28.44 2.06 6.86
C LEU A 104 -29.70 1.29 6.46
N LYS A 105 -30.80 1.51 7.19
CA LYS A 105 -32.09 0.84 6.95
C LYS A 105 -32.91 1.50 5.84
N ASP A 106 -32.78 2.81 5.68
CA ASP A 106 -33.43 3.56 4.61
C ASP A 106 -32.67 3.30 3.29
N PRO A 107 -33.32 2.71 2.27
CA PRO A 107 -32.65 2.33 1.02
C PRO A 107 -32.19 3.53 0.20
N GLN A 108 -32.91 4.65 0.24
CA GLN A 108 -32.49 5.84 -0.48
C GLN A 108 -31.29 6.51 0.20
N LEU A 109 -31.28 6.53 1.53
CA LEU A 109 -30.12 7.02 2.29
C LEU A 109 -28.90 6.12 2.10
N ALA A 110 -29.10 4.80 2.06
CA ALA A 110 -28.04 3.83 1.77
C ALA A 110 -27.45 4.03 0.36
N ALA A 111 -28.30 4.26 -0.64
CA ALA A 111 -27.86 4.55 -2.01
C ALA A 111 -27.06 5.86 -2.08
N ARG A 112 -27.56 6.95 -1.48
CA ARG A 112 -26.84 8.24 -1.40
C ARG A 112 -25.48 8.09 -0.71
N CYS A 113 -25.44 7.43 0.45
CA CYS A 113 -24.19 7.14 1.17
C CYS A 113 -23.20 6.36 0.30
N THR A 114 -23.68 5.38 -0.46
CA THR A 114 -22.85 4.55 -1.33
C THR A 114 -22.24 5.38 -2.46
N ARG A 115 -23.02 6.23 -3.11
CA ARG A 115 -22.53 7.18 -4.12
C ARG A 115 -21.49 8.12 -3.54
N ASP A 116 -21.72 8.69 -2.35
CA ASP A 116 -20.75 9.57 -1.72
C ASP A 116 -19.43 8.83 -1.39
N ALA A 117 -19.52 7.56 -0.99
CA ALA A 117 -18.36 6.70 -0.76
C ALA A 117 -17.63 6.31 -2.04
N ASP A 118 -18.33 6.21 -3.17
CA ASP A 118 -17.75 5.97 -4.50
C ASP A 118 -17.01 7.21 -5.00
N HIS A 119 -17.64 8.38 -4.92
CA HIS A 119 -17.02 9.66 -5.21
C HIS A 119 -15.76 9.87 -4.36
N TYR A 120 -15.83 9.65 -3.04
CA TYR A 120 -14.66 9.75 -2.17
C TYR A 120 -13.52 8.81 -2.59
N PHE A 121 -13.84 7.56 -2.95
CA PHE A 121 -12.84 6.59 -3.40
C PHE A 121 -12.21 7.04 -4.72
N LEU A 122 -13.02 7.37 -5.72
CA LEU A 122 -12.59 7.79 -7.04
C LEU A 122 -11.65 9.00 -6.95
N THR A 123 -12.12 10.08 -6.32
CA THR A 123 -11.34 11.33 -6.18
C THR A 123 -10.06 11.09 -5.39
N THR A 124 -10.10 10.26 -4.35
CA THR A 124 -8.89 9.91 -3.58
C THR A 124 -7.87 9.15 -4.42
N VAL A 125 -8.29 8.23 -5.28
CA VAL A 125 -7.37 7.49 -6.16
C VAL A 125 -6.79 8.41 -7.22
N LEU A 126 -7.63 9.25 -7.85
CA LEU A 126 -7.20 10.17 -8.90
C LEU A 126 -6.22 11.23 -8.37
N GLU A 127 -6.54 11.88 -7.26
CA GLU A 127 -5.80 13.03 -6.73
C GLU A 127 -4.74 12.65 -5.69
N GLY A 128 -4.77 11.42 -5.18
CA GLY A 128 -3.92 10.99 -4.09
C GLY A 128 -4.25 11.68 -2.76
N LYS A 129 -3.26 11.71 -1.85
CA LYS A 129 -3.36 12.40 -0.56
C LYS A 129 -2.08 13.18 -0.29
N ILE A 130 -2.11 14.47 -0.60
CA ILE A 130 -1.04 15.41 -0.26
C ILE A 130 -1.48 16.23 0.96
N ARG A 131 -0.60 16.37 1.96
CA ARG A 131 -0.84 17.16 3.18
C ARG A 131 0.39 17.99 3.48
N LEU A 132 0.24 19.30 3.59
CA LEU A 132 1.35 20.22 3.87
C LEU A 132 2.54 20.02 2.90
N GLY A 133 2.25 19.74 1.63
CA GLY A 133 3.25 19.47 0.59
C GLY A 133 3.86 18.06 0.63
N VAL A 134 3.51 17.23 1.62
CA VAL A 134 3.96 15.83 1.73
C VAL A 134 2.97 14.91 1.04
N GLU A 135 3.43 14.14 0.06
CA GLU A 135 2.65 13.09 -0.59
C GLU A 135 2.58 11.84 0.30
N HIS A 136 1.39 11.51 0.81
CA HIS A 136 1.13 10.29 1.59
C HIS A 136 0.56 9.16 0.75
N MET A 137 -0.12 9.51 -0.34
CA MET A 137 -0.64 8.57 -1.34
C MET A 137 -0.46 9.23 -2.71
N PRO A 138 0.20 8.57 -3.68
CA PRO A 138 0.41 9.14 -5.00
C PRO A 138 -0.92 9.29 -5.75
N PRO A 139 -1.06 10.33 -6.60
CA PRO A 139 -2.19 10.47 -7.52
C PRO A 139 -2.11 9.44 -8.65
N TRP A 140 -3.22 8.80 -9.00
CA TRP A 140 -3.27 7.80 -10.08
C TRP A 140 -3.98 8.29 -11.35
N ALA A 141 -4.38 9.57 -11.39
CA ALA A 141 -4.92 10.18 -12.60
C ALA A 141 -3.93 10.05 -13.78
N GLY A 142 -4.43 9.60 -14.93
CA GLY A 142 -3.61 9.35 -16.12
C GLY A 142 -2.74 8.08 -16.05
N VAL A 143 -2.68 7.39 -14.91
CA VAL A 143 -1.94 6.13 -14.73
C VAL A 143 -2.89 4.94 -14.74
N LEU A 144 -4.03 5.04 -14.05
CA LEU A 144 -5.09 4.05 -14.08
C LEU A 144 -6.23 4.50 -14.98
N SER A 145 -6.75 3.58 -15.80
CA SER A 145 -8.01 3.81 -16.50
C SER A 145 -9.18 3.79 -15.55
N GLN A 146 -10.32 4.30 -16.01
CA GLN A 146 -11.55 4.23 -15.24
C GLN A 146 -11.97 2.79 -14.91
N GLU A 147 -11.84 1.87 -15.87
CA GLU A 147 -12.14 0.46 -15.67
C GLU A 147 -11.28 -0.14 -14.56
N ALA A 148 -10.00 0.21 -14.50
CA ALA A 148 -9.08 -0.25 -13.46
C ALA A 148 -9.50 0.26 -12.07
N ILE A 149 -9.85 1.55 -11.95
CA ILE A 149 -10.27 2.12 -10.66
C ILE A 149 -11.59 1.51 -10.18
N TRP A 150 -12.56 1.30 -11.07
CA TRP A 150 -13.82 0.67 -10.67
C TRP A 150 -13.67 -0.82 -10.35
N ALA A 151 -12.79 -1.54 -11.05
CA ALA A 151 -12.42 -2.91 -10.70
C ALA A 151 -11.80 -2.97 -9.29
N LEU A 152 -10.85 -2.07 -8.98
CA LEU A 152 -10.27 -1.92 -7.63
C LEU A 152 -11.35 -1.67 -6.57
N ARG A 153 -12.31 -0.77 -6.85
CA ARG A 153 -13.42 -0.48 -5.95
C ARG A 153 -14.27 -1.72 -5.70
N SER A 154 -14.66 -2.44 -6.76
CA SER A 154 -15.43 -3.68 -6.66
C SER A 154 -14.72 -4.74 -5.82
N PHE A 155 -13.41 -4.90 -6.00
CA PHE A 155 -12.61 -5.79 -5.18
C PHE A 155 -12.68 -5.42 -3.69
N VAL A 156 -12.41 -4.16 -3.34
CA VAL A 156 -12.45 -3.69 -1.94
C VAL A 156 -13.84 -3.86 -1.31
N GLU A 157 -14.91 -3.59 -2.07
CA GLU A 157 -16.28 -3.80 -1.62
C GLU A 157 -16.57 -5.28 -1.35
N ALA A 158 -16.12 -6.19 -2.22
CA ALA A 158 -16.29 -7.62 -2.06
C ALA A 158 -15.59 -8.16 -0.80
N GLN A 159 -14.46 -7.58 -0.40
CA GLN A 159 -13.77 -7.99 0.82
C GLN A 159 -14.57 -7.70 2.10
N ARG A 160 -15.57 -6.81 2.08
CA ARG A 160 -16.36 -6.46 3.28
C ARG A 160 -17.17 -7.63 3.84
N SER A 161 -17.59 -8.57 2.99
CA SER A 161 -18.38 -9.74 3.40
C SER A 161 -17.53 -10.88 3.99
N VAL A 162 -16.22 -10.84 3.79
CA VAL A 162 -15.29 -11.84 4.33
C VAL A 162 -15.15 -11.61 5.84
N LYS A 163 -15.56 -12.60 6.64
CA LYS A 163 -15.30 -12.67 8.08
C LYS A 163 -13.80 -12.92 8.30
N ARG A 164 -13.19 -12.13 9.18
CA ARG A 164 -11.83 -12.38 9.65
C ARG A 164 -11.82 -13.51 10.66
#